data_AF-A0A0F7S8B4-F1
#
_entry.id   AF-A0A0F7S8B4-F1
#
_cell.length_a   1.000
_cell.length_b   1.000
_cell.length_c   1.000
_cell.angle_alpha   90.00
_cell.angle_beta   90.00
_cell.angle_gamma   90.00
#
_symmetry.space_group_name_H-M   'P 1'
#
loop_
_entity.id
_entity.type
_entity.pdbx_description
1 polymer ?
#
loop_
_entity_poly.entity_id
_entity_poly.type
_entity_poly.pdbx_seq_one_letter_code
_entity_poly.pdbx_strand_id
1 'polypeptide(L)'
;MGNLRLVLCATSTSKIIGPIRSRCLLLRVGAPTDEEIKTVLTHVAKKERFSIPETVQTQICDDCNGNLRKAMLVLEALRMQSPDLSGGIGIAKPDWEIYIAKTADLILSDPSPHNLLAVRSKLYELLVHAIPPTLIFKHLTDNLVKKVDAQVKTAIVQKAAFYELRTRTGSKVIFHLEAFVAAVMHIQKSFLLGMTWDD
;
A
#
# COMPACT_ATOMS: atom_id res chain seq x y z
N MET A 1 20.40 39.60 -14.07
CA MET A 1 20.14 38.40 -14.90
C MET A 1 19.70 37.27 -13.99
N GLY A 2 18.44 36.87 -14.08
CA GLY A 2 17.92 35.70 -13.35
C GLY A 2 17.91 34.49 -14.27
N ASN A 3 18.98 33.69 -14.23
CA ASN A 3 19.18 32.55 -15.15
C ASN A 3 18.77 31.19 -14.54
N LEU A 4 18.01 31.16 -13.44
CA LEU A 4 17.58 29.92 -12.78
C LEU A 4 16.07 29.70 -12.91
N ARG A 5 15.69 28.56 -13.49
CA ARG A 5 14.31 28.06 -13.48
C ARG A 5 14.27 26.78 -12.65
N LEU A 6 13.31 26.68 -11.73
CA LEU A 6 13.14 25.52 -10.86
C LEU A 6 11.87 24.75 -11.24
N VAL A 7 11.98 23.42 -11.28
CA VAL A 7 10.84 22.51 -11.43
C VAL A 7 10.79 21.63 -10.18
N LEU A 8 9.77 21.83 -9.35
CA LEU A 8 9.59 21.10 -8.10
C LEU A 8 8.62 19.94 -8.32
N CYS A 9 9.12 18.70 -8.24
CA CYS A 9 8.32 17.50 -8.36
C CYS A 9 7.93 16.97 -6.97
N ALA A 10 6.64 17.00 -6.64
CA ALA A 10 6.11 16.52 -5.37
C ALA A 10 4.74 15.87 -5.55
N THR A 11 4.41 14.88 -4.72
CA THR A 11 3.13 14.14 -4.78
C THR A 11 2.00 14.81 -4.00
N SER A 12 2.32 15.72 -3.07
CA SER A 12 1.33 16.45 -2.26
C SER A 12 1.79 17.89 -2.03
N THR A 13 0.86 18.83 -2.17
CA THR A 13 1.09 20.26 -1.93
C THR A 13 0.94 20.67 -0.47
N SER A 14 0.41 19.78 0.38
CA SER A 14 0.10 20.08 1.79
C SER A 14 1.35 20.41 2.61
N LYS A 15 2.49 19.81 2.27
CA LYS A 15 3.78 20.04 2.93
C LYS A 15 4.58 21.21 2.32
N ILE A 16 4.09 21.83 1.25
CA ILE A 16 4.78 22.94 0.57
C ILE A 16 4.34 24.27 1.20
N ILE A 17 5.30 25.04 1.69
CA ILE A 17 5.06 26.34 2.33
C ILE A 17 4.42 27.35 1.35
N GLY A 18 3.56 28.22 1.87
CA GLY A 18 2.86 29.25 1.08
C GLY A 18 3.77 30.13 0.19
N PRO A 19 4.96 30.56 0.65
CA PRO A 19 5.88 31.36 -0.16
C PRO A 19 6.40 30.66 -1.43
N ILE A 20 6.47 29.32 -1.46
CA ILE A 20 6.84 28.58 -2.66
C ILE A 20 5.63 28.46 -3.59
N ARG A 21 4.47 28.09 -3.03
CA ARG A 21 3.23 27.93 -3.83
C ARG A 21 2.82 29.19 -4.56
N SER A 22 3.03 30.37 -3.95
CA SER A 22 2.71 31.67 -4.56
C SER A 22 3.65 32.09 -5.69
N ARG A 23 4.83 31.46 -5.83
CA ARG A 23 5.85 31.81 -6.84
C ARG A 23 6.02 30.74 -7.92
N CYS A 24 5.30 29.63 -7.83
CA CYS A 24 5.38 28.51 -8.76
C CYS A 24 4.04 28.30 -9.48
N LEU A 25 4.10 27.91 -10.75
CA LEU A 25 2.94 27.37 -11.45
C LEU A 25 2.59 26.00 -10.85
N LEU A 26 1.39 25.88 -10.29
CA LEU A 26 0.92 24.62 -9.71
C LEU A 26 0.28 23.75 -10.79
N LEU A 27 1.02 22.75 -11.25
CA LEU A 27 0.54 21.76 -12.22
C LEU A 27 0.15 20.47 -11.48
N ARG A 28 -1.15 20.11 -11.50
CA ARG A 28 -1.63 18.83 -10.99
C ARG A 28 -1.57 17.79 -12.09
N VAL A 29 -0.85 16.69 -11.86
CA VAL A 29 -0.85 15.51 -12.72
C VAL A 29 -1.80 14.48 -12.10
N GLY A 30 -2.94 14.24 -12.75
CA GLY A 30 -3.87 13.18 -12.35
C GLY A 30 -3.27 11.80 -12.58
N ALA A 31 -3.73 10.80 -11.83
CA ALA A 31 -3.47 9.42 -12.18
C ALA A 31 -4.21 9.09 -13.49
N PRO A 32 -3.61 8.30 -14.39
CA PRO A 32 -4.28 7.87 -15.62
C PRO A 32 -5.50 7.01 -15.30
N THR A 33 -6.49 7.08 -16.18
CA THR A 33 -7.66 6.21 -16.18
C THR A 33 -7.29 4.79 -16.63
N ASP A 34 -8.13 3.81 -16.29
CA ASP A 34 -7.87 2.41 -16.66
C ASP A 34 -7.74 2.23 -18.18
N GLU A 35 -8.53 2.95 -18.97
CA GLU A 35 -8.45 2.92 -20.44
C GLU A 35 -7.14 3.53 -20.98
N GLU A 36 -6.62 4.59 -20.36
CA GLU A 36 -5.31 5.14 -20.68
C GLU A 36 -4.19 4.15 -20.33
N ILE A 37 -4.30 3.45 -19.20
CA ILE A 37 -3.35 2.41 -18.79
C ILE A 37 -3.35 1.26 -19.79
N LYS A 38 -4.53 0.75 -20.20
CA LYS A 38 -4.67 -0.29 -21.24
C LYS A 38 -4.05 0.14 -22.57
N THR A 39 -4.24 1.40 -22.95
CA THR A 39 -3.64 1.98 -24.16
C THR A 39 -2.12 1.95 -24.10
N VAL A 40 -1.53 2.33 -22.97
CA VAL A 40 -0.08 2.28 -22.76
C VAL A 40 0.43 0.83 -22.73
N LEU A 41 -0.24 -0.09 -22.04
CA LEU A 41 0.09 -1.51 -22.01
C LEU A 41 0.14 -2.09 -23.43
N THR A 42 -0.90 -1.83 -24.22
CA THR A 42 -0.99 -2.28 -25.63
C THR A 42 0.10 -1.65 -26.49
N HIS A 43 0.42 -0.37 -26.28
CA HIS A 43 1.49 0.31 -27.01
C HIS A 43 2.86 -0.34 -26.74
N VAL A 44 3.17 -0.62 -25.47
CA VAL A 44 4.43 -1.28 -25.08
C VAL A 44 4.50 -2.70 -25.63
N ALA A 45 3.42 -3.48 -25.51
CA ALA A 45 3.37 -4.85 -26.05
C ALA A 45 3.62 -4.90 -27.55
N LYS A 46 3.00 -3.99 -28.32
CA LYS A 46 3.22 -3.87 -29.77
C LYS A 46 4.68 -3.58 -30.10
N LYS A 47 5.34 -2.71 -29.34
CA LYS A 47 6.77 -2.39 -29.54
C LYS A 47 7.69 -3.57 -29.19
N GLU A 48 7.35 -4.30 -28.15
CA GLU A 48 8.05 -5.51 -27.71
C GLU A 48 7.63 -6.77 -28.48
N ARG A 49 6.81 -6.62 -29.53
CA ARG A 49 6.39 -7.67 -30.47
C ARG A 49 5.61 -8.82 -29.83
N PHE A 50 4.75 -8.52 -28.85
CA PHE A 50 3.80 -9.49 -28.30
C PHE A 50 2.39 -8.91 -28.16
N SER A 51 1.41 -9.79 -27.91
CA SER A 51 0.02 -9.41 -27.65
C SER A 51 -0.33 -9.66 -26.18
N ILE A 52 -1.10 -8.76 -25.58
CA ILE A 52 -1.62 -8.93 -24.21
C ILE A 52 -3.11 -9.24 -24.29
N PRO A 53 -3.58 -10.37 -23.74
CA PRO A 53 -5.00 -10.65 -23.61
C PRO A 53 -5.74 -9.58 -22.79
N GLU A 54 -6.95 -9.22 -23.20
CA GLU A 54 -7.75 -8.19 -22.53
C GLU A 54 -8.05 -8.51 -21.06
N THR A 55 -8.18 -9.79 -20.72
CA THR A 55 -8.35 -10.27 -19.35
C THR A 55 -7.17 -9.89 -18.46
N VAL A 56 -5.94 -10.08 -18.95
CA VAL A 56 -4.70 -9.72 -18.25
C VAL A 56 -4.58 -8.20 -18.13
N GLN A 57 -4.95 -7.44 -19.16
CA GLN A 57 -4.95 -5.98 -19.10
C GLN A 57 -5.86 -5.45 -17.99
N THR A 58 -7.07 -5.99 -17.89
CA THR A 58 -8.06 -5.61 -16.86
C THR A 58 -7.55 -5.94 -15.47
N GLN A 59 -7.02 -7.16 -15.28
CA GLN A 59 -6.39 -7.58 -14.03
C GLN A 59 -5.25 -6.66 -13.58
N ILE A 60 -4.37 -6.26 -14.50
CA ILE A 60 -3.27 -5.32 -14.20
C ILE A 60 -3.83 -3.95 -13.78
N CYS A 61 -4.86 -3.46 -14.48
CA CYS A 61 -5.49 -2.17 -14.15
C CYS A 61 -6.08 -2.19 -12.73
N ASP A 62 -6.83 -3.24 -12.39
CA ASP A 62 -7.44 -3.40 -11.07
C ASP A 62 -6.40 -3.44 -9.94
N ASP A 63 -5.25 -4.09 -10.14
CA ASP A 63 -4.20 -4.21 -9.13
C ASP A 63 -3.31 -2.95 -9.02
N CYS A 64 -3.11 -2.22 -10.12
CA CYS A 64 -2.23 -1.07 -10.15
C CYS A 64 -2.83 0.20 -9.52
N ASN A 65 -4.16 0.31 -9.45
CA ASN A 65 -4.88 1.43 -8.82
C ASN A 65 -4.37 2.81 -9.29
N GLY A 66 -4.32 3.01 -10.61
CA GLY A 66 -3.83 4.26 -11.23
C GLY A 66 -2.30 4.44 -11.25
N ASN A 67 -1.52 3.48 -10.72
CA ASN A 67 -0.06 3.54 -10.74
C ASN A 67 0.50 2.89 -12.01
N LEU A 68 0.72 3.70 -13.05
CA LEU A 68 1.28 3.22 -14.32
C LEU A 68 2.64 2.53 -14.18
N ARG A 69 3.50 2.98 -13.24
CA ARG A 69 4.77 2.30 -12.97
C ARG A 69 4.55 0.88 -12.47
N LYS A 70 3.61 0.70 -11.53
CA LYS A 70 3.24 -0.63 -11.03
C LYS A 70 2.69 -1.50 -12.17
N ALA A 71 1.81 -0.96 -13.01
CA ALA A 71 1.26 -1.68 -14.16
C ALA A 71 2.35 -2.19 -15.12
N MET A 72 3.36 -1.37 -15.45
CA MET A 72 4.47 -1.76 -16.32
C MET A 72 5.35 -2.86 -15.69
N LEU A 73 5.70 -2.72 -14.41
CA LEU A 73 6.51 -3.71 -13.71
C LEU A 73 5.78 -5.06 -13.57
N VAL A 74 4.47 -5.02 -13.34
CA VAL A 74 3.65 -6.23 -13.30
C VAL A 74 3.60 -6.88 -14.69
N LEU A 75 3.40 -6.10 -15.76
CA LEU A 75 3.44 -6.64 -17.13
C LEU A 75 4.76 -7.34 -17.44
N GLU A 76 5.89 -6.71 -17.10
CA GLU A 76 7.22 -7.27 -17.29
C GLU A 76 7.41 -8.56 -16.49
N ALA A 77 7.03 -8.57 -15.22
CA ALA A 77 7.10 -9.75 -14.36
C ALA A 77 6.24 -10.91 -14.89
N LEU A 78 5.01 -10.63 -15.33
CA LEU A 78 4.12 -11.64 -15.92
C LEU A 78 4.71 -12.22 -17.18
N ARG A 79 5.34 -11.39 -18.03
CA ARG A 79 5.98 -11.84 -19.27
C ARG A 79 7.20 -12.72 -19.01
N MET A 80 7.96 -12.45 -17.94
CA MET A 80 9.08 -13.29 -17.53
C MET A 80 8.62 -14.64 -16.98
N GLN A 81 7.53 -14.67 -16.21
CA GLN A 81 6.96 -15.91 -15.65
C GLN A 81 6.26 -16.75 -16.71
N SER A 82 5.58 -16.09 -17.64
CA SER A 82 4.88 -16.69 -18.74
C SER A 82 5.11 -15.84 -20.00
N PRO A 83 5.97 -16.31 -20.92
CA PRO A 83 5.85 -16.00 -22.34
C PRO A 83 4.40 -16.33 -22.78
N ASP A 84 3.93 -16.11 -23.99
CA ASP A 84 2.52 -16.34 -24.39
C ASP A 84 1.37 -15.66 -23.60
N LEU A 85 1.54 -15.26 -22.32
CA LEU A 85 0.53 -14.68 -21.43
C LEU A 85 -0.80 -15.48 -21.43
N SER A 86 -0.71 -16.79 -21.68
CA SER A 86 -1.85 -17.69 -21.80
C SER A 86 -2.03 -18.54 -20.54
N GLY A 87 -3.25 -18.55 -19.98
CA GLY A 87 -3.60 -19.36 -18.81
C GLY A 87 -4.09 -18.53 -17.62
N GLY A 88 -4.42 -19.21 -16.52
CA GLY A 88 -4.79 -18.56 -15.25
C GLY A 88 -3.59 -17.94 -14.56
N ILE A 89 -3.06 -16.85 -15.12
CA ILE A 89 -1.87 -16.19 -14.59
C ILE A 89 -2.26 -15.39 -13.36
N GLY A 90 -1.68 -15.73 -12.21
CA GLY A 90 -1.80 -14.92 -11.01
C GLY A 90 -1.00 -13.62 -11.16
N ILE A 91 -1.62 -12.48 -10.82
CA ILE A 91 -0.93 -11.18 -10.86
C ILE A 91 0.30 -11.25 -9.95
N ALA A 92 1.48 -10.95 -10.52
CA ALA A 92 2.71 -10.86 -9.77
C ALA A 92 2.63 -9.69 -8.77
N LYS A 93 2.75 -9.99 -7.48
CA LYS A 93 2.77 -8.99 -6.41
C LYS A 93 4.18 -8.88 -5.82
N PRO A 94 4.61 -7.69 -5.39
CA PRO A 94 5.86 -7.54 -4.66
C PRO A 94 5.87 -8.40 -3.38
N ASP A 95 7.03 -8.96 -3.03
CA ASP A 95 7.17 -9.84 -1.86
C ASP A 95 6.70 -9.18 -0.56
N TRP A 96 6.99 -7.88 -0.39
CA TRP A 96 6.58 -7.13 0.79
C TRP A 96 5.05 -6.99 0.90
N GLU A 97 4.31 -6.91 -0.21
CA GLU A 97 2.84 -6.87 -0.18
C GLU A 97 2.27 -8.21 0.32
N ILE A 98 2.81 -9.32 -0.19
CA ILE A 98 2.44 -10.68 0.23
C ILE A 98 2.79 -10.89 1.70
N TYR A 99 3.96 -10.41 2.11
CA TYR A 99 4.45 -10.52 3.48
C TYR A 99 3.55 -9.75 4.46
N ILE A 100 3.11 -8.54 4.10
CA ILE A 100 2.13 -7.77 4.89
C ILE A 100 0.78 -8.49 4.96
N ALA A 101 0.30 -9.04 3.84
CA ALA A 101 -0.98 -9.77 3.83
C ALA A 101 -0.95 -10.97 4.80
N LYS A 102 0.12 -11.77 4.77
CA LYS A 102 0.36 -12.88 5.72
C LYS A 102 0.48 -12.39 7.17
N THR A 103 1.09 -11.22 7.37
CA THR A 103 1.19 -10.61 8.70
C THR A 103 -0.19 -10.19 9.21
N ALA A 104 -1.07 -9.66 8.35
CA ALA A 104 -2.45 -9.36 8.70
C ALA A 104 -3.23 -10.61 9.10
N ASP A 105 -3.05 -11.73 8.38
CA ASP A 105 -3.64 -13.03 8.74
C ASP A 105 -3.20 -13.49 10.12
N LEU A 106 -1.90 -13.38 10.42
CA LEU A 106 -1.35 -13.74 11.71
C LEU A 106 -1.93 -12.88 12.85
N ILE A 107 -2.13 -11.58 12.63
CA ILE A 107 -2.73 -10.68 13.63
C ILE A 107 -4.15 -11.11 13.99
N LEU A 108 -4.94 -11.53 12.99
CA LEU A 108 -6.33 -11.90 13.18
C LEU A 108 -6.51 -13.33 13.69
N SER A 109 -5.55 -14.24 13.46
CA SER A 109 -5.68 -15.65 13.83
C SER A 109 -5.61 -15.87 15.35
N ASP A 110 -4.72 -15.17 16.05
CA ASP A 110 -4.55 -15.32 17.50
C ASP A 110 -4.14 -13.99 18.17
N PRO A 111 -5.04 -13.29 18.89
CA PRO A 111 -4.73 -12.06 19.61
C PRO A 111 -4.09 -12.37 20.98
N SER A 112 -2.95 -13.06 20.98
CA SER A 112 -2.16 -13.38 22.17
C SER A 112 -0.85 -12.57 22.26
N PRO A 113 -0.32 -12.31 23.47
CA PRO A 113 0.97 -11.64 23.63
C PRO A 113 2.14 -12.39 22.96
N HIS A 114 2.06 -13.73 22.90
CA HIS A 114 3.04 -14.54 22.21
C HIS A 114 3.04 -14.26 20.70
N ASN A 115 1.86 -14.20 20.10
CA ASN A 115 1.72 -13.92 18.68
C ASN A 115 2.07 -12.45 18.34
N LEU A 116 1.79 -11.51 19.24
CA LEU A 116 2.25 -10.12 19.11
C LEU A 116 3.78 -10.03 18.96
N LEU A 117 4.54 -10.83 19.73
CA LEU A 117 5.99 -10.90 19.61
C LEU A 117 6.44 -11.44 18.25
N ALA A 118 5.73 -12.45 17.72
CA ALA A 118 5.99 -12.97 16.37
C ALA A 118 5.71 -11.92 15.29
N VAL A 119 4.58 -11.20 15.41
CA VAL A 119 4.25 -10.08 14.50
C VAL A 119 5.29 -8.96 14.59
N ARG A 120 5.80 -8.65 15.78
CA ARG A 120 6.87 -7.66 15.96
C ARG A 120 8.12 -8.03 15.15
N SER A 121 8.53 -9.29 15.15
CA SER A 121 9.67 -9.76 14.32
C SER A 121 9.40 -9.57 12.82
N LYS A 122 8.18 -9.84 12.36
CA LYS A 122 7.75 -9.60 10.97
C LYS A 122 7.79 -8.12 10.59
N LEU A 123 7.32 -7.24 11.47
CA LEU A 123 7.37 -5.80 11.27
C LEU A 123 8.82 -5.29 11.22
N TYR A 124 9.71 -5.84 12.04
CA TYR A 124 11.14 -5.55 11.95
C TYR A 124 11.74 -5.92 10.61
N GLU A 125 11.42 -7.10 10.07
CA GLU A 125 11.91 -7.55 8.76
C GLU A 125 11.52 -6.56 7.66
N LEU A 126 10.27 -6.10 7.64
CA LEU A 126 9.81 -5.07 6.70
C LEU A 126 10.59 -3.75 6.84
N LEU A 127 10.87 -3.31 8.06
CA LEU A 127 11.64 -2.09 8.30
C LEU A 127 13.11 -2.23 7.90
N VAL A 128 13.72 -3.39 8.14
CA VAL A 128 15.10 -3.70 7.74
C VAL A 128 15.23 -3.68 6.22
N HIS A 129 14.22 -4.16 5.49
CA HIS A 129 14.14 -4.06 4.03
C HIS A 129 13.72 -2.67 3.52
N ALA A 130 13.82 -1.64 4.36
CA ALA A 130 13.58 -0.24 4.03
C ALA A 130 12.17 0.04 3.46
N ILE A 131 11.17 -0.77 3.84
CA ILE A 131 9.78 -0.50 3.48
C ILE A 131 9.26 0.68 4.30
N PRO A 132 8.75 1.76 3.68
CA PRO A 132 8.32 2.94 4.40
C PRO A 132 7.20 2.64 5.42
N PRO A 133 7.25 3.19 6.64
CA PRO A 133 6.27 2.87 7.68
C PRO A 133 4.84 3.23 7.28
N THR A 134 4.64 4.37 6.61
CA THR A 134 3.33 4.78 6.09
C THR A 134 2.76 3.76 5.09
N LEU A 135 3.62 3.08 4.32
CA LEU A 135 3.19 2.03 3.40
C LEU A 135 2.78 0.77 4.16
N ILE A 136 3.54 0.40 5.19
CA ILE A 136 3.19 -0.71 6.10
C ILE A 136 1.84 -0.46 6.75
N PHE A 137 1.62 0.70 7.37
CA PHE A 137 0.34 1.06 7.98
C PHE A 137 -0.82 0.97 6.99
N LYS A 138 -0.67 1.57 5.80
CA LYS A 138 -1.72 1.56 4.77
C LYS A 138 -2.08 0.14 4.35
N HIS A 139 -1.10 -0.64 3.89
CA HIS A 139 -1.36 -2.00 3.38
C HIS A 139 -1.81 -2.96 4.47
N LEU A 140 -1.28 -2.84 5.69
CA LEU A 140 -1.71 -3.67 6.81
C LEU A 140 -3.17 -3.36 7.18
N THR A 141 -3.53 -2.08 7.26
CA THR A 141 -4.91 -1.64 7.53
C THR A 141 -5.88 -2.10 6.43
N ASP A 142 -5.52 -1.93 5.16
CA ASP A 142 -6.34 -2.36 4.03
C ASP A 142 -6.59 -3.89 4.06
N ASN A 143 -5.60 -4.69 4.46
CA ASN A 143 -5.76 -6.14 4.60
C ASN A 143 -6.61 -6.53 5.81
N LEU A 144 -6.44 -5.84 6.95
CA LEU A 144 -7.22 -6.09 8.17
C LEU A 144 -8.70 -5.77 7.95
N VAL A 145 -9.00 -4.57 7.42
CA VAL A 145 -10.38 -4.07 7.20
C VAL A 145 -11.18 -4.93 6.23
N LYS A 146 -10.51 -5.64 5.31
CA LYS A 146 -11.15 -6.60 4.39
C LYS A 146 -11.59 -7.89 5.07
N LYS A 147 -10.98 -8.26 6.21
CA LYS A 147 -11.14 -9.57 6.86
C LYS A 147 -11.94 -9.52 8.17
N VAL A 148 -12.20 -8.32 8.68
CA VAL A 148 -12.94 -8.10 9.94
C VAL A 148 -14.39 -7.67 9.70
N ASP A 149 -15.21 -7.81 10.75
CA ASP A 149 -16.61 -7.36 10.75
C ASP A 149 -16.73 -5.84 10.56
N ALA A 150 -17.82 -5.38 9.95
CA ALA A 150 -18.08 -3.97 9.69
C ALA A 150 -18.04 -3.09 10.96
N GLN A 151 -18.45 -3.62 12.11
CA GLN A 151 -18.51 -2.87 13.37
C GLN A 151 -17.13 -2.42 13.87
N VAL A 152 -16.07 -3.20 13.61
CA VAL A 152 -14.72 -2.89 14.09
C VAL A 152 -13.87 -2.10 13.07
N LYS A 153 -14.31 -2.01 11.81
CA LYS A 153 -13.53 -1.37 10.72
C LYS A 153 -13.18 0.08 11.05
N THR A 154 -14.16 0.86 11.51
CA THR A 154 -13.96 2.27 11.83
C THR A 154 -12.91 2.46 12.92
N ALA A 155 -12.99 1.67 13.99
CA ALA A 155 -12.04 1.72 15.10
C ALA A 155 -10.61 1.38 14.64
N ILE A 156 -10.45 0.34 13.81
CA ILE A 156 -9.14 -0.04 13.25
C ILE A 156 -8.55 1.08 12.39
N VAL A 157 -9.35 1.69 11.51
CA VAL A 157 -8.89 2.80 10.67
C VAL A 157 -8.49 4.02 11.51
N GLN A 158 -9.25 4.34 12.55
CA GLN A 158 -8.92 5.43 13.47
C GLN A 158 -7.59 5.17 14.20
N LYS A 159 -7.38 3.96 14.73
CA LYS A 159 -6.11 3.58 15.36
C LYS A 159 -4.96 3.63 14.36
N ALA A 160 -5.15 3.17 13.13
CA ALA A 160 -4.13 3.24 12.08
C ALA A 160 -3.71 4.70 11.80
N ALA A 161 -4.67 5.61 11.63
CA ALA A 161 -4.41 7.03 11.42
C ALA A 161 -3.68 7.67 12.61
N PHE A 162 -4.09 7.32 13.82
CA PHE A 162 -3.49 7.83 15.05
C PHE A 162 -2.02 7.41 15.22
N TYR A 163 -1.71 6.13 15.01
CA TYR A 163 -0.34 5.62 15.13
C TYR A 163 0.56 5.99 13.94
N GLU A 164 0.03 6.11 12.71
CA GLU A 164 0.81 6.61 11.56
C GLU A 164 1.28 8.04 11.81
N LEU A 165 0.40 8.91 12.33
CA LEU A 165 0.76 10.28 12.67
C LEU A 165 1.85 10.33 13.74
N ARG A 166 1.71 9.54 14.82
CA ARG A 166 2.71 9.46 15.90
C ARG A 166 4.07 8.97 15.41
N THR A 167 4.09 8.12 14.40
CA THR A 167 5.34 7.65 13.77
C THR A 167 6.16 8.80 13.18
N ARG A 168 5.52 9.90 12.76
CA ARG A 168 6.21 11.08 12.22
C ARG A 168 6.85 11.96 13.28
N THR A 169 6.37 11.88 14.52
CA THR A 169 6.88 12.64 15.66
C THR A 169 7.84 11.84 16.54
N GLY A 170 7.81 10.51 16.43
CA GLY A 170 8.65 9.60 17.21
C GLY A 170 9.97 9.27 16.54
N SER A 171 10.93 8.74 17.33
CA SER A 171 12.24 8.30 16.84
C SER A 171 12.27 6.82 16.45
N LYS A 172 11.46 5.97 17.08
CA LYS A 172 11.44 4.52 16.87
C LYS A 172 10.10 4.07 16.29
N VAL A 173 10.08 3.87 14.97
CA VAL A 173 8.90 3.45 14.20
C VAL A 173 8.24 2.19 14.78
N ILE A 174 9.07 1.20 15.14
CA ILE A 174 8.58 -0.12 15.57
C ILE A 174 7.63 -0.04 16.79
N PHE A 175 7.84 0.92 17.69
CA PHE A 175 6.98 1.10 18.86
C PHE A 175 5.56 1.50 18.46
N HIS A 176 5.42 2.31 17.41
CA HIS A 176 4.11 2.75 16.91
C HIS A 176 3.41 1.65 16.12
N LEU A 177 4.15 0.87 15.32
CA LEU A 177 3.61 -0.28 14.60
C LEU A 177 3.12 -1.36 15.56
N GLU A 178 3.92 -1.72 16.57
CA GLU A 178 3.53 -2.71 17.57
C GLU A 178 2.34 -2.23 18.40
N ALA A 179 2.33 -0.97 18.83
CA ALA A 179 1.20 -0.41 19.57
C ALA A 179 -0.10 -0.43 18.74
N PHE A 180 -0.01 -0.17 17.43
CA PHE A 180 -1.15 -0.33 16.53
C PHE A 180 -1.62 -1.78 16.45
N VAL A 181 -0.72 -2.74 16.27
CA VAL A 181 -1.07 -4.16 16.23
C VAL A 181 -1.73 -4.61 17.54
N ALA A 182 -1.17 -4.21 18.69
CA ALA A 182 -1.73 -4.53 20.00
C ALA A 182 -3.15 -3.96 20.16
N ALA A 183 -3.38 -2.72 19.68
CA ALA A 183 -4.71 -2.11 19.68
C ALA A 183 -5.71 -2.88 18.79
N VAL A 184 -5.29 -3.31 17.60
CA VAL A 184 -6.13 -4.13 16.70
C VAL A 184 -6.46 -5.48 17.34
N MET A 185 -5.47 -6.16 17.92
CA MET A 185 -5.68 -7.43 18.62
C MET A 185 -6.66 -7.28 19.78
N HIS A 186 -6.56 -6.20 20.55
CA HIS A 186 -7.50 -5.89 21.63
C HIS A 186 -8.92 -5.68 21.09
N ILE A 187 -9.10 -4.80 20.10
CA ILE A 187 -10.42 -4.53 19.49
C ILE A 187 -11.05 -5.81 18.97
N GLN A 188 -10.30 -6.61 18.21
CA GLN A 188 -10.80 -7.84 17.62
C GLN A 188 -11.18 -8.87 18.71
N LYS A 189 -10.36 -9.00 19.75
CA LYS A 189 -10.63 -9.92 20.86
C LYS A 189 -11.86 -9.50 21.66
N SER A 190 -11.98 -8.22 22.00
CA SER A 190 -13.14 -7.69 22.72
C SER A 190 -14.42 -7.89 21.93
N PHE A 191 -14.38 -7.62 20.62
CA PHE A 191 -15.51 -7.88 19.72
C PHE A 191 -15.93 -9.36 19.72
N LEU A 192 -14.98 -10.29 19.58
CA LEU A 192 -15.27 -11.73 19.62
C LEU A 192 -15.83 -12.21 20.96
N LEU A 193 -15.49 -11.54 22.05
CA LEU A 193 -15.99 -11.83 23.40
C LEU A 193 -17.29 -11.09 23.75
N GLY A 194 -17.83 -10.27 22.83
CA GLY A 194 -19.02 -9.44 23.10
C GLY A 194 -18.78 -8.34 24.13
N MET A 195 -17.54 -7.94 24.34
CA MET A 195 -17.14 -6.86 25.25
C MET A 195 -17.00 -5.55 24.49
N THR A 196 -17.35 -4.44 25.14
CA THR A 196 -17.01 -3.11 24.64
C THR A 196 -15.49 -2.93 24.69
N TRP A 197 -14.93 -2.35 23.63
CA TRP A 197 -13.55 -1.87 23.64
C TRP A 197 -13.60 -0.36 23.80
N ASP A 198 -12.91 0.15 24.82
CA ASP A 198 -12.81 1.60 25.03
C ASP A 198 -11.91 2.23 23.96
N ASP A 199 -12.27 3.46 23.55
CA ASP A 199 -11.58 4.27 22.55
C ASP A 199 -10.19 4.76 22.98
#